data_AF-A0A101GJH3-F1
#
_entry.id   AF-A0A101GJH3-F1
#
_cell.length_a   1.000
_cell.length_b   1.000
_cell.length_c   1.000
_cell.angle_alpha   90.00
_cell.angle_beta   90.00
_cell.angle_gamma   90.00
#
_symmetry.space_group_name_H-M   'P 1'
#
loop_
_entity.id
_entity.type
_entity.pdbx_description
1 polymer ?
#
loop_
_entity_poly.entity_id
_entity_poly.type
_entity_poly.pdbx_seq_one_letter_code
_entity_poly.pdbx_strand_id
1 'polypeptide(L)'
;MANMINLTINNIPVSVEEGSTILEAARKLSIRIPTLCNHDDLCVAGNCRVCVVEQIGNRTLQAACATPVRENMQILTNSMMVMQARKTIIELLLSEHNADCTKCYKNGNCELQDLSNEYRTGNQIYIDLVPLKHYTIDQSSPSLIKDDSKCIRCQRCVRTCSELQAVSALSAAYKGAEMKISSFYDRPMHEVVCTNCGQCINRCPTGALTERNYIDEVWNAIYDPTKHVVVQTAPAVRVALGEELGYDPGARVTGKLVTALRRLGFDSVLDTDFTADLTIMEEGTELLTRLKKVLVDKDTSTALPMFTSCSPGWIKFIEHTFPELLPHLSTCKSPQQMFGALTKTYYAQKKGINSKDIVSVSIMPCTAKKFEATRPEMRDSGFQDVDYVLTTRELAIMIKQAGIEFMKLDDEDYDRFMGESSGAGVIFGATGGVMEAALRTAYEIVTGREVPFSNLNITPVRGMEGIKEAEVKIENVKPEWSFLEGVTLKVAIAHGLANAKRLMTAIRDG
;
A
#
# COMPACT_ATOMS: atom_id res chain seq x y z
N MET A 1 -6.35 24.13 28.70
CA MET A 1 -5.60 25.04 27.81
C MET A 1 -4.21 24.47 27.68
N ALA A 2 -3.73 24.21 26.46
CA ALA A 2 -2.36 23.74 26.24
C ALA A 2 -1.38 24.83 26.69
N ASN A 3 -0.35 24.46 27.45
CA ASN A 3 0.70 25.38 27.85
C ASN A 3 1.57 25.69 26.62
N MET A 4 1.85 26.97 26.38
CA MET A 4 2.59 27.42 25.20
C MET A 4 4.03 27.74 25.59
N ILE A 5 4.98 27.22 24.84
CA ILE A 5 6.42 27.42 25.02
C ILE A 5 6.92 28.40 23.97
N ASN A 6 7.64 29.43 24.41
CA ASN A 6 8.25 30.40 23.49
C ASN A 6 9.73 30.11 23.30
N LEU A 7 10.16 30.18 22.04
CA LEU A 7 11.54 30.01 21.63
C LEU A 7 11.83 30.87 20.40
N THR A 8 13.09 30.93 20.00
CA THR A 8 13.50 31.57 18.75
C THR A 8 14.21 30.57 17.85
N ILE A 9 13.87 30.59 16.55
CA ILE A 9 14.54 29.80 15.52
C ILE A 9 15.05 30.79 14.47
N ASN A 10 16.36 30.83 14.24
CA ASN A 10 17.01 31.82 13.36
C ASN A 10 16.62 33.27 13.71
N ASN A 11 16.57 33.58 15.01
CA ASN A 11 16.13 34.87 15.58
C ASN A 11 14.65 35.23 15.31
N ILE A 12 13.84 34.30 14.79
CA ILE A 12 12.41 34.48 14.60
C ILE A 12 11.69 33.87 15.82
N PRO A 13 10.89 34.65 16.57
CA PRO A 13 10.13 34.12 17.69
C PRO A 13 9.03 33.18 17.21
N VAL A 14 8.81 32.10 17.95
CA VAL A 14 7.72 31.14 17.70
C VAL A 14 7.18 30.63 19.03
N SER A 15 5.87 30.37 19.05
CA SER A 15 5.17 29.78 20.18
C SER A 15 4.52 28.46 19.75
N VAL A 16 4.80 27.39 20.50
CA VAL A 16 4.29 26.04 20.21
C VAL A 16 3.75 25.40 21.48
N GLU A 17 2.90 24.38 21.30
CA GLU A 17 2.37 23.62 22.42
C GLU A 17 3.50 22.85 23.12
N GLU A 18 3.46 22.82 24.45
CA GLU A 18 4.38 22.05 25.27
C GLU A 18 4.40 20.57 24.82
N GLY A 19 5.61 20.01 24.68
CA GLY A 19 5.82 18.66 24.13
C GLY A 19 6.17 18.64 22.64
N SER A 20 5.98 19.73 21.90
CA SER A 20 6.42 19.84 20.51
C SER A 20 7.93 19.70 20.38
N THR A 21 8.38 19.10 19.29
CA THR A 21 9.79 18.99 18.91
C THR A 21 10.29 20.27 18.22
N ILE A 22 11.61 20.47 18.17
CA ILE A 22 12.21 21.56 17.40
C ILE A 22 11.81 21.48 15.92
N LEU A 23 11.69 20.27 15.36
CA LEU A 23 11.28 20.06 13.98
C LEU A 23 9.87 20.59 13.71
N GLU A 24 8.92 20.32 14.60
CA GLU A 24 7.53 20.81 14.50
C GLU A 24 7.47 22.34 14.66
N ALA A 25 8.26 22.90 15.58
CA ALA A 25 8.36 24.35 15.73
C ALA A 25 8.93 25.03 14.48
N ALA A 26 9.93 24.45 13.84
CA ALA A 26 10.50 24.96 12.59
C ALA A 26 9.49 24.92 11.43
N ARG A 27 8.64 23.89 11.35
CA ARG A 27 7.58 23.78 10.34
C ARG A 27 6.60 24.95 10.40
N LYS A 28 6.23 25.44 11.60
CA LYS A 28 5.35 26.62 11.75
C LYS A 28 5.93 27.91 11.16
N LEU A 29 7.26 28.01 11.09
CA LEU A 29 7.96 29.15 10.53
C LEU A 29 8.32 28.97 9.05
N SER A 30 7.81 27.93 8.38
CA SER A 30 8.21 27.55 7.02
C SER A 30 9.72 27.31 6.87
N ILE A 31 10.39 26.89 7.95
CA ILE A 31 11.81 26.55 7.94
C ILE A 31 11.95 25.04 7.72
N ARG A 32 12.47 24.64 6.55
CA ARG A 32 12.73 23.23 6.23
C ARG A 32 14.00 22.75 6.94
N ILE A 33 13.84 21.77 7.83
CA ILE A 33 14.94 20.99 8.39
C ILE A 33 14.90 19.61 7.72
N PRO A 34 15.97 19.16 7.04
CA PRO A 34 15.97 17.89 6.33
C PRO A 34 15.94 16.69 7.29
N THR A 35 15.31 15.60 6.85
CA THR A 35 15.20 14.35 7.61
C THR A 35 15.32 13.15 6.68
N LEU A 36 15.90 12.03 7.16
CA LEU A 36 15.90 10.75 6.45
C LEU A 36 15.26 9.60 7.24
N CYS A 37 15.42 9.57 8.56
CA CYS A 37 14.77 8.53 9.39
C CYS A 37 13.41 8.97 9.91
N ASN A 38 13.17 10.26 10.06
CA ASN A 38 11.88 10.77 10.51
C ASN A 38 10.85 10.62 9.38
N HIS A 39 9.62 10.26 9.73
CA HIS A 39 8.49 10.16 8.82
C HIS A 39 7.23 10.45 9.65
N ASP A 40 6.26 11.18 9.10
CA ASP A 40 5.10 11.64 9.87
C ASP A 40 4.21 10.47 10.37
N ASP A 41 4.09 9.40 9.59
CA ASP A 41 3.40 8.16 10.01
C ASP A 41 4.10 7.32 11.10
N LEU A 42 5.33 7.65 11.51
CA LEU A 42 6.16 6.77 12.36
C LEU A 42 6.59 7.46 13.65
N CYS A 43 6.81 6.66 14.70
CA CYS A 43 7.41 7.16 15.92
C CYS A 43 8.80 7.77 15.66
N VAL A 44 9.23 8.71 16.50
CA VAL A 44 10.52 9.39 16.32
C VAL A 44 11.69 8.42 16.54
N ALA A 45 12.62 8.35 15.59
CA ALA A 45 13.84 7.53 15.70
C ALA A 45 15.09 8.32 16.11
N GLY A 46 15.32 9.51 15.55
CA GLY A 46 16.49 10.34 15.85
C GLY A 46 17.87 9.76 15.46
N ASN A 47 17.94 8.66 14.70
CA ASN A 47 19.18 7.92 14.45
C ASN A 47 20.00 8.42 13.25
N CYS A 48 19.39 8.94 12.17
CA CYS A 48 20.14 9.38 10.98
C CYS A 48 20.94 10.68 11.17
N ARG A 49 20.60 11.48 12.18
CA ARG A 49 21.22 12.78 12.51
C ARG A 49 21.21 13.85 11.40
N VAL A 50 20.59 13.64 10.25
CA VAL A 50 20.45 14.67 9.19
C VAL A 50 19.71 15.93 9.69
N CYS A 51 18.79 15.77 10.64
CA CYS A 51 18.01 16.87 11.21
C CYS A 51 18.74 17.68 12.31
N VAL A 52 20.07 17.62 12.36
CA VAL A 52 20.83 18.35 13.39
C VAL A 52 20.62 19.86 13.29
N VAL A 53 20.55 20.51 14.45
CA VAL A 53 20.46 21.97 14.64
C VAL A 53 21.37 22.40 15.76
N GLU A 54 21.77 23.67 15.76
CA GLU A 54 22.56 24.27 16.82
C GLU A 54 21.64 24.94 17.84
N GLN A 55 21.90 24.69 19.13
CA GLN A 55 21.27 25.43 20.22
C GLN A 55 22.36 26.32 20.84
N ILE A 56 22.12 27.62 20.92
CA ILE A 56 23.08 28.56 21.49
C ILE A 56 23.41 28.18 22.94
N GLY A 57 24.70 28.15 23.27
CA GLY A 57 25.21 27.74 24.57
C GLY A 57 25.34 26.22 24.77
N ASN A 58 24.87 25.41 23.82
CA ASN A 58 25.04 23.96 23.86
C ASN A 58 26.31 23.54 23.08
N ARG A 59 27.08 22.60 23.63
CA ARG A 59 28.33 22.12 23.00
C ARG A 59 28.07 21.19 21.81
N THR A 60 26.94 20.48 21.81
CA THR A 60 26.62 19.47 20.80
C THR A 60 25.40 19.87 19.98
N LEU A 61 25.41 19.49 18.70
CA LEU A 61 24.25 19.66 17.84
C LEU A 61 23.11 18.74 18.27
N GLN A 62 21.90 19.28 18.35
CA GLN A 62 20.70 18.57 18.77
C GLN A 62 19.95 18.00 17.56
N ALA A 63 19.29 16.86 17.69
CA ALA A 63 18.47 16.31 16.61
C ALA A 63 17.07 16.92 16.68
N ALA A 64 16.72 17.77 15.70
CA ALA A 64 15.47 18.52 15.76
C ALA A 64 14.22 17.63 15.85
N CYS A 65 14.24 16.45 15.24
CA CYS A 65 13.10 15.52 15.27
C CYS A 65 12.84 14.88 16.65
N ALA A 66 13.83 14.86 17.55
CA ALA A 66 13.75 14.12 18.81
C ALA A 66 13.96 14.99 20.06
N THR A 67 14.30 16.27 19.88
CA THR A 67 14.51 17.21 20.98
C THR A 67 13.24 18.02 21.20
N PRO A 68 12.56 17.89 22.36
CA PRO A 68 11.46 18.76 22.74
C PRO A 68 11.91 20.21 22.90
N VAL A 69 11.05 21.16 22.56
CA VAL A 69 11.32 22.58 22.81
C VAL A 69 11.27 22.90 24.30
N ARG A 70 11.99 23.94 24.71
CA ARG A 70 11.94 24.51 26.07
C ARG A 70 11.88 26.02 25.99
N GLU A 71 11.35 26.63 27.05
CA GLU A 71 11.23 28.08 27.14
C GLU A 71 12.58 28.76 26.93
N ASN A 72 12.59 29.85 26.16
CA ASN A 72 13.76 30.64 25.83
C ASN A 72 14.87 29.88 25.07
N MET A 73 14.57 28.74 24.44
CA MET A 73 15.53 28.12 23.50
C MET A 73 15.85 29.07 22.34
N GLN A 74 17.11 29.08 21.93
CA GLN A 74 17.58 29.79 20.74
C GLN A 74 18.24 28.78 19.81
N ILE A 75 17.59 28.52 18.68
CA ILE A 75 17.97 27.50 17.72
C ILE A 75 18.45 28.15 16.42
N LEU A 76 19.59 27.69 15.90
CA LEU A 76 20.09 28.03 14.58
C LEU A 76 20.02 26.79 13.67
N THR A 77 19.33 26.90 12.53
CA THR A 77 19.12 25.76 11.61
C THR A 77 20.08 25.76 10.43
N ASN A 78 20.83 26.84 10.23
CA ASN A 78 21.68 27.11 9.06
C ASN A 78 23.04 27.73 9.44
N SER A 79 23.53 27.53 10.66
CA SER A 79 24.90 27.91 11.00
C SER A 79 25.93 27.10 10.20
N MET A 80 27.16 27.61 10.08
CA MET A 80 28.23 26.90 9.39
C MET A 80 28.47 25.50 9.99
N MET A 81 28.40 25.38 11.32
CA MET A 81 28.53 24.10 12.02
C MET A 81 27.43 23.12 11.63
N VAL A 82 26.17 23.57 11.54
CA VAL A 82 25.04 22.74 11.14
C VAL A 82 25.16 22.29 9.69
N MET A 83 25.44 23.22 8.77
CA MET A 83 25.57 22.91 7.34
C MET A 83 26.70 21.90 7.08
N GLN A 84 27.86 22.10 7.71
CA GLN A 84 28.99 21.19 7.59
C GLN A 84 28.67 19.81 8.17
N ALA A 85 28.05 19.76 9.35
CA ALA A 85 27.69 18.49 9.99
C ALA A 85 26.70 17.68 9.12
N ARG A 86 25.67 18.32 8.57
CA ARG A 86 24.72 17.66 7.67
C ARG A 86 25.40 17.14 6.41
N LYS A 87 26.26 17.94 5.79
CA LYS A 87 27.05 17.52 4.63
C LYS A 87 27.90 16.29 4.95
N THR A 88 28.65 16.31 6.04
CA THR A 88 29.46 15.17 6.49
C THR A 88 28.62 13.92 6.74
N ILE A 89 27.45 14.05 7.38
CA ILE A 89 26.55 12.91 7.61
C ILE A 89 26.10 12.29 6.28
N ILE A 90 25.72 13.12 5.30
CA ILE A 90 25.31 12.64 3.97
C ILE A 90 26.48 11.94 3.27
N GLU A 91 27.69 12.51 3.31
CA GLU A 91 28.88 11.88 2.71
C GLU A 91 29.25 10.55 3.37
N LEU A 92 29.06 10.42 4.69
CA LEU A 92 29.23 9.13 5.40
C LEU A 92 28.18 8.11 4.97
N LEU A 93 26.92 8.51 4.82
CA LEU A 93 25.89 7.62 4.30
C LEU A 93 26.21 7.16 2.87
N LEU A 94 26.69 8.08 2.02
CA LEU A 94 27.10 7.79 0.64
C LEU A 94 28.32 6.87 0.57
N SER A 95 29.24 6.93 1.55
CA SER A 95 30.43 6.06 1.58
C SER A 95 30.09 4.57 1.71
N GLU A 96 28.90 4.23 2.19
CA GLU A 96 28.41 2.85 2.29
C GLU A 96 27.25 2.55 1.32
N HIS A 97 26.79 3.52 0.54
CA HIS A 97 25.62 3.41 -0.31
C HIS A 97 26.04 3.29 -1.77
N ASN A 98 25.57 2.26 -2.46
CA ASN A 98 25.75 2.11 -3.89
C ASN A 98 24.99 3.21 -4.65
N ALA A 99 25.70 4.30 -4.97
CA ALA A 99 25.16 5.50 -5.60
C ALA A 99 25.13 5.45 -7.14
N ASP A 100 24.94 4.26 -7.75
CA ASP A 100 24.65 4.13 -9.18
C ASP A 100 23.21 4.56 -9.50
N CYS A 101 22.95 5.86 -9.36
CA CYS A 101 21.60 6.43 -9.44
C CYS A 101 20.95 6.21 -10.80
N THR A 102 21.73 6.21 -11.89
CA THR A 102 21.20 6.09 -13.25
C THR A 102 20.57 4.74 -13.55
N LYS A 103 20.98 3.69 -12.83
CA LYS A 103 20.40 2.33 -12.92
C LYS A 103 19.39 2.04 -11.82
N CYS A 104 19.19 2.97 -10.89
CA CYS A 104 18.35 2.77 -9.73
C CYS A 104 16.87 3.02 -10.06
N TYR A 105 15.99 2.10 -9.66
CA TYR A 105 14.53 2.25 -9.82
C TYR A 105 13.96 3.51 -9.12
N LYS A 106 14.64 3.98 -8.06
CA LYS A 106 14.25 5.17 -7.29
C LYS A 106 14.84 6.49 -7.83
N ASN A 107 15.51 6.47 -8.98
CA ASN A 107 16.11 7.66 -9.58
C ASN A 107 15.06 8.77 -9.76
N GLY A 108 15.39 10.00 -9.32
CA GLY A 108 14.50 11.15 -9.37
C GLY A 108 13.43 11.18 -8.27
N ASN A 109 13.32 10.13 -7.45
CA ASN A 109 12.34 9.97 -6.38
C ASN A 109 12.99 9.51 -5.05
N CYS A 110 14.29 9.76 -4.88
CA CYS A 110 15.12 9.28 -3.77
C CYS A 110 15.52 10.43 -2.83
N GLU A 111 15.07 10.38 -1.57
CA GLU A 111 15.34 11.43 -0.58
C GLU A 111 16.84 11.61 -0.31
N LEU A 112 17.64 10.53 -0.37
CA LEU A 112 19.10 10.63 -0.21
C LEU A 112 19.75 11.31 -1.41
N GLN A 113 19.26 11.05 -2.63
CA GLN A 113 19.73 11.69 -3.86
C GLN A 113 19.45 13.20 -3.82
N ASP A 114 18.25 13.58 -3.37
CA ASP A 114 17.86 14.98 -3.23
C ASP A 114 18.74 15.72 -2.23
N LEU A 115 18.97 15.11 -1.06
CA LEU A 115 19.86 15.70 -0.05
C LEU A 115 21.32 15.77 -0.51
N SER A 116 21.80 14.77 -1.24
CA SER A 116 23.14 14.78 -1.85
C SER A 116 23.29 15.98 -2.79
N ASN A 117 22.28 16.23 -3.63
CA ASN A 117 22.26 17.38 -4.53
C ASN A 117 22.18 18.71 -3.75
N GLU A 118 21.30 18.81 -2.75
CA GLU A 118 21.10 20.00 -1.92
C GLU A 118 22.38 20.44 -1.19
N TYR A 119 23.11 19.49 -0.59
CA TYR A 119 24.35 19.74 0.15
C TYR A 119 25.62 19.70 -0.72
N ARG A 120 25.45 19.51 -2.04
CA ARG A 120 26.53 19.46 -3.03
C ARG A 120 27.64 18.49 -2.59
N THR A 121 27.23 17.28 -2.21
CA THR A 121 28.15 16.16 -1.96
C THR A 121 28.62 15.59 -3.31
N GLY A 122 29.84 15.07 -3.39
CA GLY A 122 30.35 14.50 -4.65
C GLY A 122 31.86 14.54 -4.83
N ASN A 123 32.55 15.44 -4.12
CA ASN A 123 34.00 15.33 -3.95
C ASN A 123 34.22 14.30 -2.83
N GLN A 124 34.29 13.00 -3.15
CA GLN A 124 34.42 11.94 -2.15
C GLN A 124 35.58 12.22 -1.17
N ILE A 125 35.26 12.75 0.01
CA ILE A 125 36.24 12.99 1.08
C ILE A 125 36.53 11.66 1.81
N TYR A 126 35.52 10.78 1.89
CA TYR A 126 35.59 9.49 2.56
C TYR A 126 35.85 8.35 1.58
N ILE A 127 36.47 7.29 2.09
CA ILE A 127 36.73 6.05 1.35
C ILE A 127 35.39 5.42 0.97
N ASP A 128 35.25 5.02 -0.29
CA ASP A 128 34.11 4.20 -0.71
C ASP A 128 34.24 2.79 -0.13
N LEU A 129 33.32 2.44 0.77
CA LEU A 129 33.25 1.15 1.45
C LEU A 129 32.38 0.14 0.68
N VAL A 130 31.64 0.57 -0.34
CA VAL A 130 30.77 -0.33 -1.11
C VAL A 130 31.55 -1.50 -1.73
N PRO A 131 32.72 -1.30 -2.38
CA PRO A 131 33.51 -2.40 -2.94
C PRO A 131 34.09 -3.36 -1.89
N LEU A 132 34.16 -2.92 -0.62
CA LEU A 132 34.71 -3.70 0.48
C LEU A 132 33.64 -4.53 1.22
N LYS A 133 32.36 -4.38 0.84
CA LYS A 133 31.23 -5.03 1.50
C LYS A 133 30.59 -6.10 0.62
N HIS A 134 30.20 -7.20 1.24
CA HIS A 134 29.43 -8.26 0.60
C HIS A 134 27.93 -8.03 0.82
N TYR A 135 27.35 -7.15 0.00
CA TYR A 135 25.92 -6.89 0.05
C TYR A 135 25.10 -8.02 -0.57
N THR A 136 23.94 -8.29 0.01
CA THR A 136 22.95 -9.24 -0.51
C THR A 136 21.84 -8.49 -1.24
N ILE A 137 21.46 -9.00 -2.41
CA ILE A 137 20.25 -8.57 -3.13
C ILE A 137 19.28 -9.75 -3.11
N ASP A 138 18.21 -9.62 -2.33
CA ASP A 138 17.15 -10.62 -2.25
C ASP A 138 16.04 -10.31 -3.26
N GLN A 139 15.89 -11.21 -4.22
CA GLN A 139 14.85 -11.20 -5.27
C GLN A 139 13.93 -12.43 -5.17
N SER A 140 13.89 -13.09 -4.02
CA SER A 140 13.14 -14.32 -3.80
C SER A 140 11.63 -14.09 -3.75
N SER A 141 11.18 -12.90 -3.34
CA SER A 141 9.77 -12.57 -3.26
C SER A 141 9.22 -12.23 -4.65
N PRO A 142 7.99 -12.65 -4.99
CA PRO A 142 7.31 -12.19 -6.20
C PRO A 142 6.84 -10.72 -6.09
N SER A 143 6.86 -10.14 -4.89
CA SER A 143 6.29 -8.82 -4.63
C SER A 143 7.32 -7.71 -4.44
N LEU A 144 8.51 -8.03 -3.94
CA LEU A 144 9.50 -7.03 -3.55
C LEU A 144 10.94 -7.50 -3.74
N ILE A 145 11.84 -6.54 -3.90
CA ILE A 145 13.29 -6.71 -3.95
C ILE A 145 13.91 -5.95 -2.78
N LYS A 146 14.84 -6.58 -2.07
CA LYS A 146 15.63 -5.97 -0.99
C LYS A 146 17.10 -5.92 -1.40
N ASP A 147 17.62 -4.73 -1.60
CA ASP A 147 19.02 -4.46 -1.99
C ASP A 147 19.74 -3.78 -0.84
N ASP A 148 20.56 -4.54 -0.10
CA ASP A 148 21.28 -4.01 1.07
C ASP A 148 22.36 -2.99 0.70
N SER A 149 22.85 -2.99 -0.54
CA SER A 149 23.85 -2.03 -0.99
C SER A 149 23.31 -0.59 -1.04
N LYS A 150 21.98 -0.43 -1.07
CA LYS A 150 21.31 0.88 -1.09
C LYS A 150 20.74 1.26 0.28
N CYS A 151 20.90 0.44 1.31
CA CYS A 151 20.27 0.67 2.61
C CYS A 151 21.05 1.66 3.48
N ILE A 152 20.41 2.73 3.93
CA ILE A 152 20.98 3.70 4.89
C ILE A 152 20.65 3.40 6.36
N ARG A 153 20.07 2.22 6.63
CA ARG A 153 19.72 1.77 8.00
C ARG A 153 18.87 2.77 8.80
N CYS A 154 18.00 3.53 8.13
CA CYS A 154 17.13 4.52 8.76
C CYS A 154 16.00 3.90 9.61
N GLN A 155 15.81 2.58 9.51
CA GLN A 155 14.81 1.80 10.23
C GLN A 155 13.35 2.26 10.01
N ARG A 156 13.06 3.03 8.95
CA ARG A 156 11.67 3.33 8.57
C ARG A 156 10.93 2.03 8.23
N CYS A 157 11.53 1.17 7.41
CA CYS A 157 10.97 -0.14 7.06
C CYS A 157 10.70 -1.05 8.25
N VAL A 158 11.61 -1.08 9.24
CA VAL A 158 11.47 -1.87 10.48
C VAL A 158 10.25 -1.38 11.27
N ARG A 159 10.22 -0.09 11.62
CA ARG A 159 9.11 0.53 12.38
C ARG A 159 7.79 0.40 11.64
N THR A 160 7.75 0.62 10.32
CA THR A 160 6.54 0.39 9.53
C THR A 160 6.05 -1.07 9.64
N CYS A 161 6.95 -2.04 9.54
CA CYS A 161 6.59 -3.45 9.56
C CYS A 161 6.14 -3.93 10.96
N SER A 162 6.77 -3.41 12.03
CA SER A 162 6.44 -3.77 13.40
C SER A 162 5.25 -2.99 13.96
N GLU A 163 5.25 -1.66 13.82
CA GLU A 163 4.30 -0.78 14.49
C GLU A 163 3.01 -0.61 13.69
N LEU A 164 3.10 -0.38 12.37
CA LEU A 164 1.91 -0.15 11.54
C LEU A 164 1.27 -1.44 11.03
N GLN A 165 2.07 -2.50 10.82
CA GLN A 165 1.58 -3.76 10.27
C GLN A 165 1.55 -4.91 11.29
N ALA A 166 2.20 -4.79 12.45
CA ALA A 166 2.29 -5.87 13.45
C ALA A 166 2.82 -7.22 12.91
N VAL A 167 3.64 -7.17 11.85
CA VAL A 167 4.23 -8.35 11.20
C VAL A 167 5.66 -8.59 11.69
N SER A 168 6.46 -7.53 11.81
CA SER A 168 7.88 -7.61 12.25
C SER A 168 8.76 -8.53 11.39
N ALA A 169 8.55 -8.56 10.07
CA ALA A 169 9.38 -9.33 9.13
C ALA A 169 10.80 -8.78 8.94
N LEU A 170 11.04 -7.53 9.34
CA LEU A 170 12.33 -6.86 9.24
C LEU A 170 12.76 -6.33 10.61
N SER A 171 14.04 -6.44 10.94
CA SER A 171 14.65 -5.91 12.15
C SER A 171 16.07 -5.38 11.88
N ALA A 172 16.60 -4.56 12.78
CA ALA A 172 18.02 -4.22 12.79
C ALA A 172 18.80 -5.37 13.45
N ALA A 173 19.74 -5.94 12.71
CA ALA A 173 20.62 -7.00 13.20
C ALA A 173 22.06 -6.49 13.31
N TYR A 174 22.86 -7.17 14.15
CA TYR A 174 24.27 -6.88 14.40
C TYR A 174 24.53 -5.47 14.96
N LYS A 175 25.80 -5.04 15.02
CA LYS A 175 26.25 -3.74 15.56
C LYS A 175 27.47 -3.22 14.80
N GLY A 176 27.73 -1.92 14.91
CA GLY A 176 28.91 -1.30 14.30
C GLY A 176 28.91 -1.44 12.77
N ALA A 177 30.05 -1.80 12.20
CA ALA A 177 30.23 -1.95 10.76
C ALA A 177 29.36 -3.06 10.12
N GLU A 178 28.99 -4.06 10.92
CA GLU A 178 28.18 -5.22 10.50
C GLU A 178 26.67 -4.96 10.58
N MET A 179 26.25 -3.82 11.15
CA MET A 179 24.83 -3.52 11.32
C MET A 179 24.12 -3.52 9.96
N LYS A 180 23.01 -4.26 9.86
CA LYS A 180 22.16 -4.29 8.67
C LYS A 180 20.68 -4.46 9.02
N ILE A 181 19.81 -4.13 8.08
CA ILE A 181 18.39 -4.48 8.18
C ILE A 181 18.23 -5.89 7.64
N SER A 182 17.74 -6.79 8.47
CA SER A 182 17.66 -8.22 8.18
C SER A 182 16.27 -8.78 8.49
N SER A 183 15.95 -9.89 7.85
CA SER A 183 14.83 -10.77 8.15
C SER A 183 15.22 -11.81 9.21
N PHE A 184 14.28 -12.69 9.60
CA PHE A 184 14.56 -13.75 10.55
C PHE A 184 15.68 -14.69 10.05
N TYR A 185 16.78 -14.80 10.81
CA TYR A 185 17.98 -15.58 10.45
C TYR A 185 18.57 -15.26 9.06
N ASP A 186 18.49 -14.01 8.60
CA ASP A 186 18.94 -13.62 7.24
C ASP A 186 18.26 -14.43 6.11
N ARG A 187 17.11 -15.06 6.37
CA ARG A 187 16.41 -15.87 5.36
C ARG A 187 15.81 -15.00 4.26
N PRO A 188 15.69 -15.50 3.04
CA PRO A 188 15.03 -14.76 1.97
C PRO A 188 13.59 -14.36 2.34
N MET A 189 13.11 -13.24 1.80
CA MET A 189 11.84 -12.60 2.15
C MET A 189 10.61 -13.49 1.88
N HIS A 190 10.71 -14.48 0.99
CA HIS A 190 9.64 -15.45 0.74
C HIS A 190 9.50 -16.52 1.85
N GLU A 191 10.56 -16.80 2.62
CA GLU A 191 10.61 -17.82 3.68
C GLU A 191 10.24 -17.29 5.08
N VAL A 192 10.02 -15.98 5.20
CA VAL A 192 9.71 -15.33 6.48
C VAL A 192 8.26 -14.84 6.51
N VAL A 193 7.80 -14.40 7.68
CA VAL A 193 6.43 -13.93 7.98
C VAL A 193 5.96 -12.71 7.16
N CYS A 194 6.75 -12.24 6.19
CA CYS A 194 6.42 -11.10 5.34
C CYS A 194 5.09 -11.31 4.60
N THR A 195 4.16 -10.37 4.77
CA THR A 195 2.83 -10.37 4.13
C THR A 195 2.82 -9.77 2.73
N ASN A 196 3.99 -9.39 2.18
CA ASN A 196 4.15 -8.76 0.87
C ASN A 196 3.37 -7.43 0.67
N CYS A 197 2.89 -6.80 1.74
CA CYS A 197 2.05 -5.59 1.69
C CYS A 197 2.72 -4.32 1.14
N GLY A 198 4.06 -4.31 1.03
CA GLY A 198 4.82 -3.22 0.42
C GLY A 198 4.88 -1.91 1.22
N GLN A 199 4.32 -1.87 2.44
CA GLN A 199 4.33 -0.63 3.24
C GLN A 199 5.75 -0.16 3.56
N CYS A 200 6.68 -1.10 3.73
CA CYS A 200 8.10 -0.81 3.92
C CYS A 200 8.79 -0.20 2.69
N ILE A 201 8.35 -0.56 1.47
CA ILE A 201 8.82 0.06 0.21
C ILE A 201 8.38 1.51 0.19
N ASN A 202 7.12 1.78 0.50
CA ASN A 202 6.54 3.11 0.43
C ASN A 202 7.23 4.13 1.36
N ARG A 203 7.75 3.68 2.51
CA ARG A 203 8.48 4.54 3.47
C ARG A 203 10.00 4.47 3.31
N CYS A 204 10.52 3.69 2.36
CA CYS A 204 11.96 3.60 2.14
C CYS A 204 12.46 4.86 1.42
N PRO A 205 13.40 5.64 2.01
CA PRO A 205 13.89 6.89 1.42
C PRO A 205 14.83 6.67 0.22
N THR A 206 15.14 5.41 -0.11
CA THR A 206 16.19 5.01 -1.07
C THR A 206 15.71 3.80 -1.89
N GLY A 207 16.53 3.35 -2.85
CA GLY A 207 16.26 2.13 -3.63
C GLY A 207 16.52 0.81 -2.90
N ALA A 208 16.66 0.78 -1.57
CA ALA A 208 16.94 -0.44 -0.81
C ALA A 208 15.78 -1.42 -0.75
N LEU A 209 14.55 -0.93 -0.84
CA LEU A 209 13.34 -1.73 -0.93
C LEU A 209 12.53 -1.21 -2.11
N THR A 210 12.24 -2.09 -3.06
CA THR A 210 11.48 -1.77 -4.27
C THR A 210 10.49 -2.89 -4.55
N GLU A 211 9.45 -2.61 -5.31
CA GLU A 211 8.59 -3.66 -5.88
C GLU A 211 9.37 -4.49 -6.90
N ARG A 212 9.01 -5.77 -7.02
CA ARG A 212 9.45 -6.58 -8.17
C ARG A 212 8.75 -6.08 -9.42
N ASN A 213 9.49 -5.71 -10.45
CA ASN A 213 8.91 -5.20 -11.68
C ASN A 213 8.56 -6.33 -12.68
N TYR A 214 7.55 -6.10 -13.52
CA TYR A 214 7.19 -6.97 -14.64
C TYR A 214 7.00 -6.18 -15.96
N ILE A 215 7.64 -5.00 -16.05
CA ILE A 215 7.47 -4.07 -17.18
C ILE A 215 7.94 -4.72 -18.49
N ASP A 216 9.10 -5.36 -18.49
CA ASP A 216 9.69 -5.95 -19.69
C ASP A 216 8.87 -7.15 -20.17
N GLU A 217 8.36 -7.98 -19.26
CA GLU A 217 7.49 -9.11 -19.59
C GLU A 217 6.17 -8.65 -20.20
N VAL A 218 5.58 -7.55 -19.68
CA VAL A 218 4.36 -6.98 -20.25
C VAL A 218 4.63 -6.35 -21.61
N TRP A 219 5.75 -5.66 -21.80
CA TRP A 219 6.14 -5.16 -23.13
C TRP A 219 6.29 -6.31 -24.13
N ASN A 220 6.98 -7.39 -23.73
CA ASN A 220 7.13 -8.56 -24.58
C ASN A 220 5.78 -9.18 -24.95
N ALA A 221 4.82 -9.24 -24.02
CA ALA A 221 3.48 -9.73 -24.31
C ALA A 221 2.71 -8.82 -25.28
N ILE A 222 2.80 -7.49 -25.10
CA ILE A 222 2.13 -6.50 -25.97
C ILE A 222 2.67 -6.57 -27.41
N TYR A 223 3.98 -6.78 -27.58
CA TYR A 223 4.61 -6.85 -28.90
C TYR A 223 4.60 -8.26 -29.51
N ASP A 224 4.06 -9.27 -28.83
CA ASP A 224 3.90 -10.62 -29.39
C ASP A 224 2.58 -10.71 -30.19
N PRO A 225 2.63 -10.79 -31.53
CA PRO A 225 1.43 -10.82 -32.37
C PRO A 225 0.61 -12.11 -32.23
N THR A 226 1.13 -13.12 -31.52
CA THR A 226 0.41 -14.37 -31.23
C THR A 226 -0.41 -14.29 -29.94
N LYS A 227 -0.26 -13.20 -29.18
CA LYS A 227 -0.94 -12.99 -27.91
C LYS A 227 -2.05 -11.98 -28.03
N HIS A 228 -3.02 -12.12 -27.13
CA HIS A 228 -4.11 -11.17 -26.93
C HIS A 228 -4.02 -10.66 -25.49
N VAL A 229 -3.54 -9.44 -25.30
CA VAL A 229 -3.22 -8.88 -23.99
C VAL A 229 -4.40 -8.08 -23.44
N VAL A 230 -4.99 -8.61 -22.36
CA VAL A 230 -6.10 -7.99 -21.65
C VAL A 230 -5.58 -7.32 -20.39
N VAL A 231 -5.91 -6.04 -20.20
CA VAL A 231 -5.57 -5.30 -18.99
C VAL A 231 -6.80 -4.99 -18.14
N GLN A 232 -6.68 -5.20 -16.83
CA GLN A 232 -7.64 -4.75 -15.82
C GLN A 232 -7.00 -3.73 -14.88
N THR A 233 -7.77 -2.74 -14.43
CA THR A 233 -7.28 -1.71 -13.50
C THR A 233 -8.06 -1.69 -12.20
N ALA A 234 -7.36 -1.70 -11.06
CA ALA A 234 -7.99 -1.62 -9.76
C ALA A 234 -8.60 -0.23 -9.47
N PRO A 235 -9.59 -0.14 -8.57
CA PRO A 235 -10.31 1.11 -8.32
C PRO A 235 -9.39 2.28 -7.94
N ALA A 236 -8.41 2.08 -7.07
CA ALA A 236 -7.54 3.17 -6.61
C ALA A 236 -6.51 3.65 -7.64
N VAL A 237 -6.26 2.91 -8.73
CA VAL A 237 -5.30 3.32 -9.78
C VAL A 237 -5.75 4.62 -10.43
N ARG A 238 -7.05 4.79 -10.66
CA ARG A 238 -7.64 5.98 -11.30
C ARG A 238 -7.50 7.27 -10.49
N VAL A 239 -7.10 7.18 -9.22
CA VAL A 239 -6.89 8.34 -8.33
C VAL A 239 -5.40 8.54 -8.01
N ALA A 240 -4.62 7.45 -7.94
CA ALA A 240 -3.20 7.52 -7.59
C ALA A 240 -2.27 7.72 -8.79
N LEU A 241 -2.65 7.29 -10.00
CA LEU A 241 -1.76 7.36 -11.18
C LEU A 241 -1.38 8.80 -11.55
N GLY A 242 -2.31 9.74 -11.33
CA GLY A 242 -2.11 11.15 -11.66
C GLY A 242 -0.88 11.76 -10.98
N GLU A 243 -0.60 11.38 -9.73
CA GLU A 243 0.51 11.92 -8.93
C GLU A 243 1.87 11.68 -9.60
N GLU A 244 2.07 10.49 -10.17
CA GLU A 244 3.31 10.14 -10.89
C GLU A 244 3.43 10.81 -12.27
N LEU A 245 2.32 11.36 -12.78
CA LEU A 245 2.18 11.93 -14.12
C LEU A 245 1.88 13.44 -14.11
N GLY A 246 2.12 14.10 -12.97
CA GLY A 246 2.10 15.56 -12.82
C GLY A 246 0.76 16.18 -12.41
N TYR A 247 -0.23 15.37 -12.00
CA TYR A 247 -1.44 15.87 -11.35
C TYR A 247 -1.27 15.99 -9.84
N ASP A 248 -2.09 16.86 -9.24
CA ASP A 248 -2.19 16.95 -7.79
C ASP A 248 -2.77 15.66 -7.18
N PRO A 249 -2.37 15.30 -5.94
CA PRO A 249 -2.92 14.15 -5.23
C PRO A 249 -4.45 14.17 -5.16
N GLY A 250 -5.07 13.02 -5.44
CA GLY A 250 -6.53 12.85 -5.44
C GLY A 250 -7.23 13.19 -6.76
N ALA A 251 -6.52 13.66 -7.79
CA ALA A 251 -7.11 13.89 -9.11
C ALA A 251 -7.61 12.57 -9.75
N ARG A 252 -8.86 12.57 -10.24
CA ARG A 252 -9.44 11.42 -10.94
C ARG A 252 -9.06 11.43 -12.41
N VAL A 253 -8.31 10.43 -12.86
CA VAL A 253 -7.74 10.33 -14.22
C VAL A 253 -8.25 9.11 -15.00
N THR A 254 -9.47 8.63 -14.73
CA THR A 254 -10.03 7.39 -15.32
C THR A 254 -9.99 7.38 -16.85
N GLY A 255 -10.52 8.41 -17.52
CA GLY A 255 -10.58 8.43 -18.98
C GLY A 255 -9.19 8.42 -19.62
N LYS A 256 -8.28 9.25 -19.11
CA LYS A 256 -6.87 9.30 -19.56
C LYS A 256 -6.13 8.00 -19.31
N LEU A 257 -6.40 7.32 -18.19
CA LEU A 257 -5.86 5.99 -17.90
C LEU A 257 -6.25 5.00 -19.01
N VAL A 258 -7.52 4.97 -19.40
CA VAL A 258 -7.99 4.08 -20.48
C VAL A 258 -7.31 4.42 -21.81
N THR A 259 -7.30 5.70 -22.19
CA THR A 259 -6.65 6.18 -23.41
C THR A 259 -5.17 5.81 -23.43
N ALA A 260 -4.47 5.96 -22.30
CA ALA A 260 -3.06 5.60 -22.18
C ALA A 260 -2.84 4.09 -22.37
N LEU A 261 -3.66 3.24 -21.72
CA LEU A 261 -3.56 1.79 -21.86
C LEU A 261 -3.79 1.34 -23.32
N ARG A 262 -4.79 1.89 -24.02
CA ARG A 262 -4.97 1.58 -25.45
C ARG A 262 -3.77 2.01 -26.28
N ARG A 263 -3.21 3.21 -26.03
CA ARG A 263 -2.01 3.71 -26.74
C ARG A 263 -0.73 2.92 -26.41
N LEU A 264 -0.65 2.28 -25.25
CA LEU A 264 0.43 1.35 -24.92
C LEU A 264 0.37 0.05 -25.73
N GLY A 265 -0.78 -0.29 -26.33
CA GLY A 265 -0.94 -1.47 -27.18
C GLY A 265 -1.68 -2.63 -26.54
N PHE A 266 -2.39 -2.43 -25.43
CA PHE A 266 -3.27 -3.47 -24.89
C PHE A 266 -4.47 -3.71 -25.82
N ASP A 267 -4.77 -4.97 -26.14
CA ASP A 267 -5.86 -5.36 -27.04
C ASP A 267 -7.26 -5.16 -26.44
N SER A 268 -7.37 -5.18 -25.11
CA SER A 268 -8.60 -4.87 -24.40
C SER A 268 -8.34 -4.22 -23.06
N VAL A 269 -9.05 -3.13 -22.78
CA VAL A 269 -8.91 -2.31 -21.58
C VAL A 269 -10.19 -2.38 -20.78
N LEU A 270 -10.11 -3.06 -19.63
CA LEU A 270 -11.24 -3.48 -18.81
C LEU A 270 -11.09 -3.01 -17.36
N ASP A 271 -12.15 -3.12 -16.57
CA ASP A 271 -12.20 -2.58 -15.22
C ASP A 271 -12.32 -3.70 -14.17
N THR A 272 -11.40 -3.74 -13.19
CA THR A 272 -11.51 -4.67 -12.05
C THR A 272 -12.76 -4.35 -11.21
N ASP A 273 -13.30 -3.14 -11.29
CA ASP A 273 -14.53 -2.78 -10.59
C ASP A 273 -15.73 -3.67 -11.02
N PHE A 274 -15.74 -4.17 -12.26
CA PHE A 274 -16.75 -5.13 -12.73
C PHE A 274 -16.74 -6.41 -11.88
N THR A 275 -15.55 -6.97 -11.61
CA THR A 275 -15.44 -8.16 -10.76
C THR A 275 -15.45 -7.83 -9.27
N ALA A 276 -15.27 -6.56 -8.88
CA ALA A 276 -15.58 -6.14 -7.52
C ALA A 276 -17.08 -6.29 -7.24
N ASP A 277 -17.95 -5.91 -8.18
CA ASP A 277 -19.39 -6.14 -8.07
C ASP A 277 -19.71 -7.65 -8.00
N LEU A 278 -19.06 -8.48 -8.82
CA LEU A 278 -19.24 -9.93 -8.77
C LEU A 278 -18.73 -10.54 -7.45
N THR A 279 -17.61 -10.04 -6.91
CA THR A 279 -17.15 -10.43 -5.57
C THR A 279 -18.22 -10.12 -4.53
N ILE A 280 -18.89 -8.97 -4.60
CA ILE A 280 -20.00 -8.66 -3.68
C ILE A 280 -21.18 -9.60 -3.85
N MET A 281 -21.54 -9.96 -5.08
CA MET A 281 -22.62 -10.90 -5.33
C MET A 281 -22.34 -12.27 -4.68
N GLU A 282 -21.13 -12.79 -4.87
CA GLU A 282 -20.72 -14.06 -4.28
C GLU A 282 -20.56 -13.97 -2.75
N GLU A 283 -19.85 -12.95 -2.24
CA GLU A 283 -19.54 -12.79 -0.82
C GLU A 283 -20.79 -12.44 0.00
N GLY A 284 -21.68 -11.61 -0.55
CA GLY A 284 -22.98 -11.32 0.04
C GLY A 284 -23.88 -12.56 0.10
N THR A 285 -23.91 -13.35 -0.97
CA THR A 285 -24.69 -14.60 -1.00
C THR A 285 -24.10 -15.66 -0.06
N GLU A 286 -22.77 -15.75 0.03
CA GLU A 286 -22.07 -16.63 0.97
C GLU A 286 -22.42 -16.27 2.41
N LEU A 287 -22.40 -14.99 2.77
CA LEU A 287 -22.79 -14.51 4.10
C LEU A 287 -24.22 -14.96 4.44
N LEU A 288 -25.17 -14.70 3.55
CA LEU A 288 -26.58 -15.07 3.75
C LEU A 288 -26.75 -16.59 3.89
N THR A 289 -25.99 -17.37 3.12
CA THR A 289 -25.97 -18.83 3.21
C THR A 289 -25.40 -19.32 4.54
N ARG A 290 -24.30 -18.73 5.02
CA ARG A 290 -23.72 -19.05 6.34
C ARG A 290 -24.69 -18.72 7.47
N LEU A 291 -25.34 -17.55 7.41
CA LEU A 291 -26.35 -17.15 8.39
C LEU A 291 -27.54 -18.11 8.42
N LYS A 292 -28.03 -18.55 7.25
CA LYS A 292 -29.11 -19.55 7.18
C LYS A 292 -28.70 -20.87 7.83
N LYS A 293 -27.52 -21.40 7.50
CA LYS A 293 -27.00 -22.65 8.08
C LYS A 293 -26.93 -22.59 9.60
N VAL A 294 -26.40 -21.49 10.15
CA VAL A 294 -26.25 -21.34 11.60
C VAL A 294 -27.58 -21.09 12.30
N LEU A 295 -28.40 -20.16 11.78
CA LEU A 295 -29.60 -19.69 12.47
C LEU A 295 -30.81 -20.61 12.27
N VAL A 296 -30.97 -21.19 11.08
CA VAL A 296 -32.09 -22.05 10.70
C VAL A 296 -31.71 -23.52 10.85
N ASP A 297 -30.65 -23.95 10.16
CA ASP A 297 -30.28 -25.37 10.09
C ASP A 297 -29.53 -25.85 11.35
N LYS A 298 -29.18 -24.92 12.26
CA LYS A 298 -28.43 -25.15 13.51
C LYS A 298 -27.09 -25.85 13.28
N ASP A 299 -26.47 -25.58 12.14
CA ASP A 299 -25.14 -26.06 11.80
C ASP A 299 -24.07 -25.35 12.64
N THR A 300 -23.51 -26.07 13.60
CA THR A 300 -22.42 -25.58 14.48
C THR A 300 -21.04 -25.65 13.83
N SER A 301 -20.92 -26.24 12.63
CA SER A 301 -19.65 -26.33 11.91
C SER A 301 -19.38 -25.12 11.01
N THR A 302 -20.43 -24.35 10.67
CA THR A 302 -20.28 -23.13 9.86
C THR A 302 -19.67 -21.99 10.69
N ALA A 303 -18.53 -21.48 10.25
CA ALA A 303 -17.78 -20.44 10.95
C ALA A 303 -18.42 -19.05 10.79
N LEU A 304 -18.63 -18.37 11.93
CA LEU A 304 -18.98 -16.96 12.06
C LEU A 304 -18.13 -16.32 13.17
N PRO A 305 -17.71 -15.05 13.04
CA PRO A 305 -18.01 -14.10 11.96
C PRO A 305 -17.33 -14.44 10.62
N MET A 306 -17.88 -13.97 9.49
CA MET A 306 -17.24 -14.12 8.18
C MET A 306 -16.22 -13.00 7.94
N PHE A 307 -15.07 -13.34 7.35
CA PHE A 307 -13.99 -12.42 7.02
C PHE A 307 -13.82 -12.24 5.52
N THR A 308 -13.51 -11.02 5.08
CA THR A 308 -13.22 -10.76 3.67
C THR A 308 -11.93 -11.45 3.21
N SER A 309 -11.90 -11.92 1.97
CA SER A 309 -10.76 -12.62 1.37
C SER A 309 -10.01 -11.83 0.28
N CYS A 310 -10.46 -10.61 -0.04
CA CYS A 310 -10.00 -9.88 -1.22
C CYS A 310 -8.59 -9.26 -1.12
N SER A 311 -8.05 -9.12 0.10
CA SER A 311 -6.75 -8.49 0.38
C SER A 311 -5.67 -9.55 0.61
N PRO A 312 -4.71 -9.74 -0.32
CA PRO A 312 -3.72 -10.82 -0.19
C PRO A 312 -2.72 -10.60 0.95
N GLY A 313 -2.46 -9.35 1.34
CA GLY A 313 -1.66 -9.05 2.52
C GLY A 313 -2.36 -9.50 3.82
N TRP A 314 -3.69 -9.40 3.86
CA TRP A 314 -4.51 -9.95 4.95
C TRP A 314 -4.55 -11.47 4.91
N ILE A 315 -4.75 -12.09 3.73
CA ILE A 315 -4.73 -13.55 3.58
C ILE A 315 -3.40 -14.14 4.11
N LYS A 316 -2.26 -13.59 3.67
CA LYS A 316 -0.96 -14.09 4.13
C LYS A 316 -0.74 -13.83 5.63
N PHE A 317 -1.32 -12.76 6.17
CA PHE A 317 -1.24 -12.45 7.60
C PHE A 317 -2.02 -13.46 8.45
N ILE A 318 -3.26 -13.77 8.09
CA ILE A 318 -4.10 -14.74 8.82
C ILE A 318 -3.51 -16.17 8.69
N GLU A 319 -3.00 -16.54 7.51
CA GLU A 319 -2.30 -17.83 7.30
C GLU A 319 -1.10 -18.02 8.26
N HIS A 320 -0.38 -16.95 8.56
CA HIS A 320 0.78 -17.00 9.46
C HIS A 320 0.44 -16.83 10.94
N THR A 321 -0.60 -16.06 11.27
CA THR A 321 -0.82 -15.56 12.64
C THR A 321 -2.03 -16.19 13.32
N PHE A 322 -3.07 -16.53 12.55
CA PHE A 322 -4.32 -17.10 13.04
C PHE A 322 -4.82 -18.22 12.10
N PRO A 323 -4.00 -19.26 11.83
CA PRO A 323 -4.40 -20.34 10.91
C PRO A 323 -5.68 -21.07 11.35
N GLU A 324 -5.98 -21.08 12.64
CA GLU A 324 -7.20 -21.62 13.22
C GLU A 324 -8.47 -20.87 12.78
N LEU A 325 -8.33 -19.60 12.36
CA LEU A 325 -9.45 -18.76 11.90
C LEU A 325 -9.65 -18.78 10.38
N LEU A 326 -8.86 -19.56 9.62
CA LEU A 326 -9.02 -19.66 8.16
C LEU A 326 -10.45 -20.06 7.70
N PRO A 327 -11.20 -20.93 8.39
CA PRO A 327 -12.59 -21.25 8.00
C PRO A 327 -13.54 -20.04 7.99
N HIS A 328 -13.18 -18.94 8.68
CA HIS A 328 -13.96 -17.72 8.69
C HIS A 328 -13.80 -16.89 7.41
N LEU A 329 -12.73 -17.10 6.63
CA LEU A 329 -12.54 -16.39 5.36
C LEU A 329 -13.66 -16.75 4.37
N SER A 330 -14.12 -15.73 3.65
CA SER A 330 -14.95 -15.91 2.46
C SER A 330 -14.21 -16.80 1.46
N THR A 331 -14.95 -17.72 0.86
CA THR A 331 -14.44 -18.60 -0.20
C THR A 331 -14.31 -17.88 -1.55
N CYS A 332 -14.80 -16.64 -1.63
CA CYS A 332 -14.76 -15.84 -2.84
C CYS A 332 -13.32 -15.51 -3.24
N LYS A 333 -13.04 -15.58 -4.54
CA LYS A 333 -11.82 -14.99 -5.11
C LYS A 333 -11.84 -13.48 -4.95
N SER A 334 -10.66 -12.88 -4.83
CA SER A 334 -10.54 -11.43 -4.91
C SER A 334 -10.97 -10.92 -6.30
N PRO A 335 -11.35 -9.62 -6.43
CA PRO A 335 -11.73 -9.05 -7.72
C PRO A 335 -10.69 -9.28 -8.82
N GLN A 336 -9.39 -9.19 -8.49
CA GLN A 336 -8.31 -9.47 -9.43
C GLN A 336 -8.36 -10.91 -9.98
N GLN A 337 -8.49 -11.89 -9.09
CA GLN A 337 -8.41 -13.31 -9.47
C GLN A 337 -9.70 -13.78 -10.12
N MET A 338 -10.85 -13.27 -9.65
CA MET A 338 -12.13 -13.48 -10.31
C MET A 338 -12.10 -12.93 -11.74
N PHE A 339 -11.52 -11.74 -11.94
CA PHE A 339 -11.33 -11.16 -13.27
C PHE A 339 -10.44 -12.03 -14.15
N GLY A 340 -9.31 -12.49 -13.61
CA GLY A 340 -8.39 -13.37 -14.32
C GLY A 340 -9.07 -14.64 -14.81
N ALA A 341 -9.78 -15.33 -13.91
CA ALA A 341 -10.53 -16.54 -14.25
C ALA A 341 -11.60 -16.27 -15.34
N LEU A 342 -12.36 -15.18 -15.22
CA LEU A 342 -13.37 -14.79 -16.21
C LEU A 342 -12.76 -14.38 -17.55
N THR A 343 -11.58 -13.77 -17.54
CA THR A 343 -10.85 -13.37 -18.76
C THR A 343 -10.47 -14.60 -19.60
N LYS A 344 -10.04 -15.68 -18.94
CA LYS A 344 -9.64 -16.93 -19.59
C LYS A 344 -10.81 -17.88 -19.88
N THR A 345 -12.02 -17.57 -19.41
CA THR A 345 -13.20 -18.41 -19.60
C THR A 345 -14.29 -17.64 -20.35
N TYR A 346 -15.07 -16.84 -19.62
CA TYR A 346 -16.20 -16.07 -20.15
C TYR A 346 -15.80 -15.12 -21.28
N TYR A 347 -14.75 -14.31 -21.10
CA TYR A 347 -14.27 -13.39 -22.11
C TYR A 347 -13.72 -14.12 -23.33
N ALA A 348 -12.85 -15.11 -23.12
CA ALA A 348 -12.27 -15.94 -24.17
C ALA A 348 -13.37 -16.55 -25.07
N GLN A 349 -14.40 -17.13 -24.45
CA GLN A 349 -15.54 -17.72 -25.16
C GLN A 349 -16.32 -16.66 -25.95
N LYS A 350 -16.61 -15.49 -25.35
CA LYS A 350 -17.40 -14.43 -26.00
C LYS A 350 -16.67 -13.76 -27.15
N LYS A 351 -15.35 -13.65 -27.09
CA LYS A 351 -14.51 -13.09 -28.15
C LYS A 351 -14.07 -14.12 -29.19
N GLY A 352 -14.27 -15.41 -28.94
CA GLY A 352 -13.79 -16.49 -29.81
C GLY A 352 -12.26 -16.61 -29.82
N ILE A 353 -11.61 -16.27 -28.70
CA ILE A 353 -10.16 -16.31 -28.54
C ILE A 353 -9.79 -17.54 -27.73
N ASN A 354 -8.70 -18.22 -28.10
CA ASN A 354 -8.21 -19.34 -27.32
C ASN A 354 -7.57 -18.85 -26.01
N SER A 355 -8.03 -19.39 -24.88
CA SER A 355 -7.57 -18.99 -23.54
C SER A 355 -6.04 -19.05 -23.35
N LYS A 356 -5.35 -19.95 -24.06
CA LYS A 356 -3.88 -20.09 -24.01
C LYS A 356 -3.13 -18.92 -24.66
N ASP A 357 -3.80 -18.20 -25.54
CA ASP A 357 -3.24 -17.08 -26.32
C ASP A 357 -3.53 -15.74 -25.64
N ILE A 358 -4.40 -15.73 -24.62
CA ILE A 358 -4.66 -14.54 -23.82
C ILE A 358 -3.51 -14.34 -22.83
N VAL A 359 -3.09 -13.09 -22.61
CA VAL A 359 -2.25 -12.67 -21.48
C VAL A 359 -3.06 -11.70 -20.61
N SER A 360 -3.28 -12.05 -19.35
CA SER A 360 -4.06 -11.30 -18.37
C SER A 360 -3.13 -10.46 -17.50
N VAL A 361 -3.20 -9.14 -17.65
CA VAL A 361 -2.37 -8.16 -16.92
C VAL A 361 -3.26 -7.38 -15.96
N SER A 362 -2.86 -7.26 -14.71
CA SER A 362 -3.55 -6.40 -13.74
C SER A 362 -2.71 -5.21 -13.29
N ILE A 363 -3.33 -4.03 -13.23
CA ILE A 363 -2.72 -2.82 -12.67
C ILE A 363 -3.28 -2.60 -11.27
N MET A 364 -2.41 -2.64 -10.27
CA MET A 364 -2.79 -2.71 -8.86
C MET A 364 -2.03 -1.69 -8.00
N PRO A 365 -2.66 -1.03 -7.02
CA PRO A 365 -1.97 -0.18 -6.04
C PRO A 365 -1.25 -1.01 -4.96
N CYS A 366 -0.96 -2.29 -5.20
CA CYS A 366 -0.58 -3.26 -4.18
C CYS A 366 0.47 -4.24 -4.69
N THR A 367 1.57 -4.38 -3.95
CA THR A 367 2.61 -5.37 -4.27
C THR A 367 2.20 -6.79 -3.93
N ALA A 368 1.35 -7.00 -2.90
CA ALA A 368 0.89 -8.33 -2.51
C ALA A 368 -0.01 -8.98 -3.57
N LYS A 369 -0.58 -8.20 -4.49
CA LYS A 369 -1.31 -8.73 -5.65
C LYS A 369 -0.42 -9.50 -6.61
N LYS A 370 0.89 -9.19 -6.70
CA LYS A 370 1.89 -9.99 -7.42
C LYS A 370 2.01 -11.38 -6.79
N PHE A 371 2.11 -11.47 -5.46
CA PHE A 371 2.11 -12.75 -4.75
C PHE A 371 0.82 -13.54 -4.99
N GLU A 372 -0.34 -12.90 -4.88
CA GLU A 372 -1.63 -13.55 -5.13
C GLU A 372 -1.70 -14.16 -6.54
N ALA A 373 -1.24 -13.43 -7.56
CA ALA A 373 -1.18 -13.92 -8.93
C ALA A 373 -0.22 -15.10 -9.13
N THR A 374 0.72 -15.35 -8.22
CA THR A 374 1.64 -16.49 -8.30
C THR A 374 1.21 -17.70 -7.47
N ARG A 375 0.07 -17.62 -6.76
CA ARG A 375 -0.40 -18.74 -5.93
C ARG A 375 -0.74 -19.96 -6.81
N PRO A 376 -0.26 -21.17 -6.47
CA PRO A 376 -0.47 -22.37 -7.30
C PRO A 376 -1.92 -22.69 -7.61
N GLU A 377 -2.84 -22.36 -6.70
CA GLU A 377 -4.27 -22.59 -6.81
C GLU A 377 -5.01 -21.58 -7.71
N MET A 378 -4.38 -20.49 -8.14
CA MET A 378 -5.01 -19.46 -9.00
C MET A 378 -5.00 -19.87 -10.47
N ARG A 379 -5.60 -21.03 -10.75
CA ARG A 379 -5.57 -21.71 -12.05
C ARG A 379 -6.89 -22.39 -12.44
N ASP A 380 -8.02 -21.94 -11.91
CA ASP A 380 -9.33 -22.60 -12.13
C ASP A 380 -9.77 -22.55 -13.60
N SER A 381 -9.26 -21.59 -14.37
CA SER A 381 -9.45 -21.53 -15.83
C SER A 381 -8.67 -22.60 -16.61
N GLY A 382 -7.84 -23.41 -15.94
CA GLY A 382 -6.86 -24.31 -16.55
C GLY A 382 -5.53 -23.63 -16.91
N PHE A 383 -5.49 -22.30 -16.82
CA PHE A 383 -4.32 -21.45 -17.06
C PHE A 383 -4.06 -20.59 -15.83
N GLN A 384 -2.94 -19.87 -15.79
CA GLN A 384 -2.75 -18.85 -14.76
C GLN A 384 -3.85 -17.79 -14.90
N ASP A 385 -4.60 -17.51 -13.83
CA ASP A 385 -5.74 -16.59 -13.90
C ASP A 385 -5.26 -15.15 -14.23
N VAL A 386 -4.19 -14.70 -13.58
CA VAL A 386 -3.50 -13.43 -13.89
C VAL A 386 -2.03 -13.71 -14.14
N ASP A 387 -1.55 -13.38 -15.34
CA ASP A 387 -0.19 -13.69 -15.80
C ASP A 387 0.83 -12.69 -15.24
N TYR A 388 0.51 -11.39 -15.27
CA TYR A 388 1.37 -10.32 -14.77
C TYR A 388 0.60 -9.29 -13.95
N VAL A 389 1.25 -8.74 -12.93
CA VAL A 389 0.70 -7.66 -12.11
C VAL A 389 1.67 -6.50 -12.11
N LEU A 390 1.25 -5.35 -12.59
CA LEU A 390 1.98 -4.09 -12.53
C LEU A 390 1.44 -3.22 -11.40
N THR A 391 2.32 -2.50 -10.73
CA THR A 391 1.93 -1.44 -9.80
C THR A 391 1.54 -0.16 -10.54
N THR A 392 0.87 0.76 -9.84
CA THR A 392 0.61 2.12 -10.36
C THR A 392 1.89 2.83 -10.81
N ARG A 393 3.01 2.62 -10.09
CA ARG A 393 4.31 3.21 -10.44
C ARG A 393 4.89 2.59 -11.71
N GLU A 394 4.79 1.27 -11.86
CA GLU A 394 5.22 0.58 -13.08
C GLU A 394 4.44 1.05 -14.31
N LEU A 395 3.12 1.23 -14.18
CA LEU A 395 2.31 1.79 -15.27
C LEU A 395 2.76 3.22 -15.61
N ALA A 396 3.01 4.08 -14.62
CA ALA A 396 3.51 5.43 -14.86
C ALA A 396 4.86 5.43 -15.61
N ILE A 397 5.75 4.47 -15.29
CA ILE A 397 7.00 4.27 -16.02
C ILE A 397 6.73 3.87 -17.46
N MET A 398 5.83 2.91 -17.72
CA MET A 398 5.48 2.50 -19.08
C MET A 398 4.91 3.65 -19.91
N ILE A 399 4.02 4.46 -19.34
CA ILE A 399 3.44 5.64 -20.00
C ILE A 399 4.55 6.63 -20.39
N LYS A 400 5.50 6.89 -19.49
CA LYS A 400 6.67 7.75 -19.75
C LYS A 400 7.58 7.15 -20.83
N GLN A 401 7.85 5.85 -20.77
CA GLN A 401 8.69 5.13 -21.76
C GLN A 401 8.08 5.18 -23.16
N ALA A 402 6.76 5.11 -23.27
CA ALA A 402 6.04 5.20 -24.55
C ALA A 402 5.96 6.62 -25.11
N GLY A 403 6.47 7.63 -24.40
CA GLY A 403 6.42 9.03 -24.82
C GLY A 403 4.99 9.62 -24.81
N ILE A 404 4.09 9.06 -24.00
CA ILE A 404 2.70 9.52 -23.92
C ILE A 404 2.62 10.77 -23.03
N GLU A 405 2.21 11.89 -23.62
CA GLU A 405 1.89 13.12 -22.89
C GLU A 405 0.55 13.00 -22.14
N PHE A 406 0.56 12.31 -21.00
CA PHE A 406 -0.65 11.92 -20.27
C PHE A 406 -1.62 13.07 -19.97
N MET A 407 -1.11 14.25 -19.60
CA MET A 407 -1.94 15.42 -19.31
C MET A 407 -2.76 15.93 -20.51
N LYS A 408 -2.29 15.65 -21.73
CA LYS A 408 -2.94 16.08 -22.99
C LYS A 408 -3.82 15.00 -23.61
N LEU A 409 -4.00 13.87 -22.94
CA LEU A 409 -4.87 12.81 -23.46
C LEU A 409 -6.34 13.23 -23.36
N ASP A 410 -7.08 12.90 -24.41
CA ASP A 410 -8.54 12.87 -24.36
C ASP A 410 -8.99 11.69 -23.48
N ASP A 411 -10.19 11.81 -22.93
CA ASP A 411 -10.78 10.75 -22.12
C ASP A 411 -11.46 9.71 -23.01
N GLU A 412 -11.23 8.44 -22.71
CA GLU A 412 -11.94 7.32 -23.33
C GLU A 412 -12.59 6.42 -22.27
N ASP A 413 -13.62 5.68 -22.67
CA ASP A 413 -14.30 4.72 -21.81
C ASP A 413 -13.67 3.33 -21.92
N TYR A 414 -13.74 2.56 -20.83
CA TYR A 414 -13.40 1.13 -20.85
C TYR A 414 -14.19 0.40 -21.93
N ASP A 415 -13.68 -0.74 -22.39
CA ASP A 415 -14.46 -1.60 -23.27
C ASP A 415 -15.70 -2.09 -22.51
N ARG A 416 -16.89 -1.90 -23.10
CA ARG A 416 -18.18 -2.18 -22.43
C ARG A 416 -18.27 -3.59 -21.83
N PHE A 417 -17.62 -4.56 -22.47
CA PHE A 417 -17.67 -5.96 -22.06
C PHE A 417 -16.70 -6.20 -20.90
N MET A 418 -17.21 -6.35 -19.67
CA MET A 418 -16.42 -6.42 -18.41
C MET A 418 -15.68 -5.10 -18.05
N GLY A 419 -16.17 -3.96 -18.54
CA GLY A 419 -15.68 -2.62 -18.18
C GLY A 419 -16.72 -1.72 -17.53
N GLU A 420 -18.00 -2.12 -17.50
CA GLU A 420 -19.04 -1.42 -16.75
C GLU A 420 -19.02 -1.85 -15.27
N SER A 421 -19.16 -0.89 -14.36
CA SER A 421 -19.16 -1.15 -12.92
C SER A 421 -20.12 -0.25 -12.17
N SER A 422 -20.55 -0.70 -10.99
CA SER A 422 -21.42 0.05 -10.10
C SER A 422 -20.61 0.98 -9.19
N GLY A 423 -21.30 1.93 -8.55
CA GLY A 423 -20.71 2.75 -7.49
C GLY A 423 -20.28 1.94 -6.25
N ALA A 424 -20.70 0.67 -6.12
CA ALA A 424 -20.25 -0.22 -5.07
C ALA A 424 -18.86 -0.79 -5.38
N GLY A 425 -18.59 -1.20 -6.62
CA GLY A 425 -17.26 -1.60 -7.08
C GLY A 425 -16.22 -0.48 -6.93
N VAL A 426 -16.57 0.76 -7.31
CA VAL A 426 -15.64 1.91 -7.25
C VAL A 426 -15.10 2.18 -5.84
N ILE A 427 -15.91 1.99 -4.78
CA ILE A 427 -15.48 2.31 -3.41
C ILE A 427 -14.56 1.26 -2.79
N PHE A 428 -14.34 0.10 -3.44
CA PHE A 428 -13.45 -0.97 -2.93
C PHE A 428 -12.03 -0.48 -2.59
N GLY A 429 -11.54 0.54 -3.28
CA GLY A 429 -10.21 1.12 -3.04
C GLY A 429 -10.06 1.84 -1.70
N ALA A 430 -11.16 2.14 -1.00
CA ALA A 430 -11.16 2.82 0.29
C ALA A 430 -11.42 1.86 1.46
N THR A 431 -10.85 2.16 2.63
CA THR A 431 -11.14 1.39 3.85
C THR A 431 -12.64 1.46 4.19
N GLY A 432 -13.26 0.28 4.35
CA GLY A 432 -14.69 0.13 4.57
C GLY A 432 -15.53 0.06 3.30
N GLY A 433 -14.96 0.32 2.13
CA GLY A 433 -15.70 0.27 0.85
C GLY A 433 -16.27 -1.10 0.52
N VAL A 434 -15.50 -2.17 0.74
CA VAL A 434 -15.99 -3.56 0.56
C VAL A 434 -17.16 -3.86 1.49
N MET A 435 -17.07 -3.44 2.75
CA MET A 435 -18.15 -3.63 3.74
C MET A 435 -19.40 -2.86 3.33
N GLU A 436 -19.26 -1.60 2.92
CA GLU A 436 -20.38 -0.80 2.45
C GLU A 436 -21.05 -1.43 1.22
N ALA A 437 -20.26 -1.90 0.26
CA ALA A 437 -20.75 -2.57 -0.94
C ALA A 437 -21.49 -3.89 -0.61
N ALA A 438 -20.94 -4.69 0.31
CA ALA A 438 -21.57 -5.92 0.79
C ALA A 438 -22.89 -5.64 1.51
N LEU A 439 -22.93 -4.63 2.39
CA LEU A 439 -24.14 -4.24 3.11
C LEU A 439 -25.25 -3.75 2.17
N ARG A 440 -24.92 -2.94 1.15
CA ARG A 440 -25.88 -2.49 0.15
C ARG A 440 -26.60 -3.68 -0.50
N THR A 441 -25.82 -4.64 -0.98
CA THR A 441 -26.34 -5.79 -1.73
C THR A 441 -27.06 -6.79 -0.83
N ALA A 442 -26.46 -7.17 0.30
CA ALA A 442 -27.07 -8.14 1.21
C ALA A 442 -28.38 -7.63 1.80
N TYR A 443 -28.47 -6.34 2.15
CA TYR A 443 -29.71 -5.75 2.66
C TYR A 443 -30.82 -5.76 1.61
N GLU A 444 -30.50 -5.41 0.35
CA GLU A 444 -31.48 -5.40 -0.74
C GLU A 444 -31.95 -6.81 -1.13
N ILE A 445 -31.07 -7.80 -1.12
CA ILE A 445 -31.45 -9.21 -1.32
C ILE A 445 -32.49 -9.63 -0.27
N VAL A 446 -32.21 -9.32 1.01
CA VAL A 446 -33.04 -9.73 2.15
C VAL A 446 -34.36 -9.00 2.24
N THR A 447 -34.35 -7.67 2.02
CA THR A 447 -35.52 -6.80 2.28
C THR A 447 -36.26 -6.37 1.02
N GLY A 448 -35.64 -6.47 -0.16
CA GLY A 448 -36.19 -5.97 -1.42
C GLY A 448 -36.19 -4.45 -1.54
N ARG A 449 -35.45 -3.76 -0.68
CA ARG A 449 -35.34 -2.31 -0.62
C ARG A 449 -33.92 -1.88 -0.31
N GLU A 450 -33.61 -0.64 -0.62
CA GLU A 450 -32.31 -0.04 -0.34
C GLU A 450 -32.03 0.04 1.18
N VAL A 451 -30.74 0.07 1.53
CA VAL A 451 -30.31 0.31 2.91
C VAL A 451 -30.88 1.62 3.46
N PRO A 452 -31.21 1.72 4.76
CA PRO A 452 -31.86 2.89 5.36
C PRO A 452 -30.87 4.05 5.60
N PHE A 453 -30.06 4.38 4.60
CA PHE A 453 -29.08 5.45 4.60
C PHE A 453 -29.30 6.34 3.37
N SER A 454 -29.14 7.66 3.54
CA SER A 454 -29.27 8.61 2.43
C SER A 454 -28.25 8.33 1.32
N ASN A 455 -28.71 8.19 0.08
CA ASN A 455 -27.87 7.93 -1.11
C ASN A 455 -26.96 6.68 -0.95
N LEU A 456 -27.45 5.64 -0.25
CA LEU A 456 -26.71 4.40 0.01
C LEU A 456 -25.39 4.59 0.80
N ASN A 457 -25.19 5.76 1.42
CA ASN A 457 -23.95 6.10 2.12
C ASN A 457 -23.97 5.55 3.54
N ILE A 458 -23.31 4.43 3.77
CA ILE A 458 -23.15 3.83 5.11
C ILE A 458 -21.96 4.52 5.80
N THR A 459 -22.16 5.76 6.24
CA THR A 459 -21.09 6.59 6.81
C THR A 459 -20.33 5.97 7.97
N PRO A 460 -20.92 5.15 8.87
CA PRO A 460 -20.19 4.55 9.99
C PRO A 460 -19.06 3.60 9.59
N VAL A 461 -19.07 3.05 8.36
CA VAL A 461 -18.01 2.13 7.91
C VAL A 461 -16.88 2.84 7.15
N ARG A 462 -17.07 4.12 6.79
CA ARG A 462 -16.06 4.97 6.14
C ARG A 462 -15.11 5.60 7.16
N GLY A 463 -14.03 6.22 6.69
CA GLY A 463 -13.07 6.93 7.56
C GLY A 463 -11.78 6.17 7.79
N MET A 464 -10.80 6.82 8.41
CA MET A 464 -9.44 6.31 8.62
C MET A 464 -9.20 5.78 10.04
N GLU A 465 -10.25 5.66 10.86
CA GLU A 465 -10.14 5.07 12.19
C GLU A 465 -9.64 3.63 12.11
N GLY A 466 -8.82 3.23 13.08
CA GLY A 466 -8.13 1.95 13.07
C GLY A 466 -9.07 0.74 13.08
N ILE A 467 -10.09 0.75 13.95
CA ILE A 467 -11.18 -0.22 13.97
C ILE A 467 -12.49 0.57 13.97
N LYS A 468 -13.40 0.21 13.07
CA LYS A 468 -14.74 0.76 12.96
C LYS A 468 -15.75 -0.35 13.15
N GLU A 469 -16.85 -0.03 13.81
CA GLU A 469 -17.96 -0.94 14.04
C GLU A 469 -19.24 -0.28 13.57
N ALA A 470 -20.14 -1.07 13.00
CA ALA A 470 -21.46 -0.61 12.61
C ALA A 470 -22.49 -1.71 12.89
N GLU A 471 -23.71 -1.26 13.18
CA GLU A 471 -24.85 -2.14 13.40
C GLU A 471 -25.96 -1.76 12.41
N VAL A 472 -26.53 -2.75 11.73
CA VAL A 472 -27.64 -2.58 10.80
C VAL A 472 -28.78 -3.48 11.24
N LYS A 473 -29.89 -2.87 11.66
CA LYS A 473 -31.11 -3.62 11.99
C LYS A 473 -31.83 -4.03 10.70
N ILE A 474 -32.15 -5.31 10.59
CA ILE A 474 -32.87 -5.89 9.47
C ILE A 474 -34.36 -5.96 9.85
N GLU A 475 -35.21 -5.28 9.09
CA GLU A 475 -36.66 -5.21 9.35
C GLU A 475 -37.44 -5.25 8.04
N ASN A 476 -38.65 -5.81 8.08
CA ASN A 476 -39.54 -5.99 6.92
C ASN A 476 -38.88 -6.83 5.82
N VAL A 477 -38.40 -8.02 6.20
CA VAL A 477 -37.72 -8.94 5.27
C VAL A 477 -38.71 -9.62 4.32
N LYS A 478 -38.23 -10.08 3.17
CA LYS A 478 -39.03 -10.93 2.28
C LYS A 478 -39.35 -12.26 2.98
N PRO A 479 -40.46 -12.95 2.64
CA PRO A 479 -40.90 -14.17 3.33
C PRO A 479 -39.82 -15.26 3.44
N GLU A 480 -39.00 -15.44 2.40
CA GLU A 480 -37.90 -16.41 2.35
C GLU A 480 -36.75 -16.10 3.33
N TRP A 481 -36.67 -14.86 3.84
CA TRP A 481 -35.67 -14.38 4.79
C TRP A 481 -36.26 -14.09 6.18
N SER A 482 -37.48 -14.56 6.48
CA SER A 482 -38.19 -14.32 7.75
C SER A 482 -37.39 -14.61 9.03
N PHE A 483 -36.40 -15.52 8.97
CA PHE A 483 -35.49 -15.82 10.07
C PHE A 483 -34.50 -14.68 10.41
N LEU A 484 -34.39 -13.66 9.56
CA LEU A 484 -33.59 -12.45 9.78
C LEU A 484 -34.43 -11.25 10.24
N GLU A 485 -35.74 -11.41 10.40
CA GLU A 485 -36.61 -10.32 10.87
C GLU A 485 -36.22 -9.87 12.29
N GLY A 486 -35.98 -8.57 12.47
CA GLY A 486 -35.57 -7.97 13.73
C GLY A 486 -34.12 -8.25 14.15
N VAL A 487 -33.34 -8.97 13.34
CA VAL A 487 -31.93 -9.27 13.62
C VAL A 487 -31.07 -8.01 13.40
N THR A 488 -30.16 -7.75 14.34
CA THR A 488 -29.14 -6.70 14.19
C THR A 488 -27.84 -7.32 13.66
N LEU A 489 -27.50 -7.00 12.41
CA LEU A 489 -26.23 -7.38 11.82
C LEU A 489 -25.14 -6.45 12.35
N LYS A 490 -24.15 -7.02 13.04
CA LYS A 490 -22.95 -6.31 13.52
C LYS A 490 -21.79 -6.56 12.56
N VAL A 491 -21.12 -5.49 12.17
CA VAL A 491 -19.95 -5.55 11.29
C VAL A 491 -18.78 -4.79 11.89
N ALA A 492 -17.57 -5.23 11.59
CA ALA A 492 -16.33 -4.59 11.99
C ALA A 492 -15.39 -4.44 10.80
N ILE A 493 -14.65 -3.34 10.77
CA ILE A 493 -13.68 -3.00 9.73
C ILE A 493 -12.36 -2.66 10.42
N ALA A 494 -11.31 -3.42 10.10
CA ALA A 494 -9.96 -3.12 10.55
C ALA A 494 -9.16 -2.44 9.44
N HIS A 495 -8.72 -1.21 9.67
CA HIS A 495 -7.80 -0.50 8.79
C HIS A 495 -6.34 -0.82 9.17
N GLY A 496 -5.66 -1.60 8.34
CA GLY A 496 -4.27 -2.01 8.56
C GLY A 496 -4.11 -3.27 9.42
N LEU A 497 -3.00 -3.98 9.23
CA LEU A 497 -2.78 -5.30 9.84
C LEU A 497 -2.60 -5.26 11.36
N ALA A 498 -2.07 -4.16 11.92
CA ALA A 498 -1.99 -4.00 13.37
C ALA A 498 -3.38 -3.99 14.03
N ASN A 499 -4.35 -3.32 13.39
CA ASN A 499 -5.74 -3.32 13.86
C ASN A 499 -6.44 -4.65 13.57
N ALA A 500 -6.14 -5.29 12.44
CA ALA A 500 -6.64 -6.64 12.15
C ALA A 500 -6.19 -7.63 13.22
N LYS A 501 -4.92 -7.57 13.66
CA LYS A 501 -4.41 -8.38 14.77
C LYS A 501 -5.22 -8.19 16.06
N ARG A 502 -5.49 -6.93 16.44
CA ARG A 502 -6.29 -6.61 17.64
C ARG A 502 -7.70 -7.19 17.54
N LEU A 503 -8.35 -7.02 16.39
CA LEU A 503 -9.70 -7.54 16.16
C LEU A 503 -9.73 -9.07 16.17
N MET A 504 -8.76 -9.74 15.54
CA MET A 504 -8.69 -11.20 15.51
C MET A 504 -8.36 -11.80 16.88
N THR A 505 -7.47 -11.17 17.65
CA THR A 505 -7.23 -11.58 19.04
C THR A 505 -8.52 -11.52 19.86
N ALA A 506 -9.31 -10.44 19.73
CA ALA A 506 -10.60 -10.35 20.42
C ALA A 506 -11.56 -11.46 19.97
N ILE A 507 -11.68 -11.72 18.67
CA ILE A 507 -12.57 -12.80 18.16
C ILE A 507 -12.14 -14.18 18.65
N ARG A 508 -10.83 -14.45 18.68
CA ARG A 508 -10.29 -15.73 19.15
C ARG A 508 -10.50 -15.94 20.64
N ASP A 509 -10.38 -14.87 21.43
CA ASP A 509 -10.46 -14.93 22.89
C ASP A 509 -11.91 -14.96 23.40
N GLY A 510 -12.89 -14.69 22.52
CA GLY A 510 -14.34 -14.69 22.81
C GLY A 510 -14.86 -13.34 23.30
#